data_AF-A0A6H1RBS0-F1
#
_entry.id   AF-A0A6H1RBS0-F1
#
_cell.length_a   1.000
_cell.length_b   1.000
_cell.length_c   1.000
_cell.angle_alpha   90.00
_cell.angle_beta   90.00
_cell.angle_gamma   90.00
#
_symmetry.space_group_name_H-M   'P 1'
#
loop_
_entity.id
_entity.type
_entity.pdbx_description
1 polymer ?
#
loop_
_entity_poly.entity_id
_entity_poly.type
_entity_poly.pdbx_seq_one_letter_code
_entity_poly.pdbx_strand_id
1 'polypeptide(L)'
;MSFHETRTSGSYTVRIPSDVDREDRILANLTARQLAILAVTGAALYLGWLTTRTVVPLPVFVVLALPIAALVVALVLGQRDGVSLDRLAVAALRQRMAPARRVTAPDGVQPAPDWLTARAHHVSHPGLDASRLGAVELPATGVRCASAAEAGVVDLGADGLAVVAVASTVNFALRTPAEQAGLVAGFGRYLHSLTSPIQVLVRAERLDLTTQIADLRDRAGGLPHPALEAAAAEHADYLNYLAGHADLLRRQVLLVLREPLQHATTKPGFLTWRRHKRTTTSVPGDAARRAAEARLVRRLDEATDLLAPAGIVVTVLDAGQATSVLAAACNPDRVLPTFAAAVAGAEDIITTPPERHDDIAGEDEWGRVA
;
A
#
# COMPACT_ATOMS: atom_id res chain seq x y z
N MET A 1 41.41 -1.10 -41.30
CA MET A 1 41.94 -0.47 -40.08
C MET A 1 40.80 0.31 -39.44
N SER A 2 40.37 -0.17 -38.28
CA SER A 2 39.43 0.36 -37.29
C SER A 2 38.06 0.92 -37.72
N PHE A 3 37.04 0.08 -37.51
CA PHE A 3 35.78 0.46 -36.90
C PHE A 3 36.02 1.41 -35.70
N HIS A 4 35.29 2.51 -35.65
CA HIS A 4 34.98 3.21 -34.41
C HIS A 4 33.53 3.67 -34.48
N GLU A 5 32.63 2.72 -34.27
CA GLU A 5 31.24 2.99 -33.95
C GLU A 5 31.19 3.28 -32.44
N THR A 6 31.25 4.56 -32.08
CA THR A 6 30.94 5.01 -30.74
C THR A 6 29.43 4.88 -30.51
N ARG A 7 28.98 3.68 -30.13
CA ARG A 7 27.69 3.52 -29.46
C ARG A 7 27.77 4.23 -28.11
N THR A 8 27.30 5.47 -28.10
CA THR A 8 26.86 6.14 -26.89
C THR A 8 25.71 5.31 -26.33
N SER A 9 25.99 4.54 -25.27
CA SER A 9 24.99 3.94 -24.40
C SER A 9 24.20 5.07 -23.74
N GLY A 10 23.21 5.59 -24.46
CA GLY A 10 22.31 6.61 -23.97
C GLY A 10 21.51 6.02 -22.82
N SER A 11 21.90 6.35 -21.60
CA SER A 11 21.02 6.26 -20.44
C SER A 11 19.81 7.14 -20.74
N TYR A 12 18.73 6.54 -21.26
CA TYR A 12 17.44 7.21 -21.37
C TYR A 12 16.95 7.45 -19.93
N THR A 13 17.39 8.56 -19.36
CA THR A 13 16.83 9.11 -18.13
C THR A 13 15.46 9.65 -18.49
N VAL A 14 14.47 8.75 -18.55
CA VAL A 14 13.08 9.14 -18.64
C VAL A 14 12.79 9.89 -17.35
N ARG A 15 12.65 11.22 -17.44
CA ARG A 15 12.16 12.03 -16.34
C ARG A 15 10.71 11.62 -16.10
N ILE A 16 10.51 10.69 -15.17
CA ILE A 16 9.19 10.37 -14.66
C ILE A 16 8.72 11.62 -13.91
N PRO A 17 7.67 12.31 -14.37
CA PRO A 17 7.13 13.45 -13.63
C PRO A 17 6.68 12.94 -12.25
N SER A 18 7.19 13.57 -11.20
CA SER A 18 7.03 13.16 -9.81
C SER A 18 5.61 13.37 -9.25
N ASP A 19 4.67 13.85 -10.06
CA ASP A 19 3.33 14.27 -9.65
C ASP A 19 2.30 13.86 -10.72
N VAL A 20 2.07 12.55 -10.83
CA VAL A 20 1.13 11.95 -11.80
C VAL A 20 -0.33 12.16 -11.39
N ASP A 21 -0.60 12.42 -10.10
CA ASP A 21 -1.95 12.61 -9.53
C ASP A 21 -2.38 14.09 -9.43
N ARG A 22 -1.77 14.98 -10.21
CA ARG A 22 -2.12 16.41 -10.19
C ARG A 22 -3.55 16.62 -10.72
N GLU A 23 -4.44 17.17 -9.89
CA GLU A 23 -5.81 17.50 -10.32
C GLU A 23 -5.79 18.38 -11.57
N ASP A 24 -6.60 18.01 -12.58
CA ASP A 24 -6.66 18.72 -13.86
C ASP A 24 -7.09 20.18 -13.68
N ARG A 25 -6.37 21.10 -14.34
CA ARG A 25 -6.51 22.55 -14.18
C ARG A 25 -7.30 23.09 -15.35
N ILE A 26 -8.51 23.58 -15.09
CA ILE A 26 -9.47 23.91 -16.14
C ILE A 26 -9.35 25.37 -16.58
N LEU A 27 -9.25 26.31 -15.63
CA LEU A 27 -9.24 27.74 -15.94
C LEU A 27 -8.30 28.49 -14.99
N ALA A 28 -7.45 29.36 -15.54
CA ALA A 28 -6.54 30.21 -14.77
C ALA A 28 -5.70 29.46 -13.72
N ASN A 29 -5.25 28.24 -14.04
CA ASN A 29 -4.45 27.38 -13.17
C ASN A 29 -5.20 26.83 -11.93
N LEU A 30 -6.53 26.96 -11.88
CA LEU A 30 -7.38 26.48 -10.80
C LEU A 30 -8.02 25.14 -11.14
N THR A 31 -8.21 24.30 -10.13
CA THR A 31 -8.93 23.03 -10.28
C THR A 31 -10.44 23.27 -10.40
N ALA A 32 -11.16 22.33 -11.01
CA ALA A 32 -12.63 22.38 -11.11
C ALA A 32 -13.28 22.61 -9.73
N ARG A 33 -12.70 22.00 -8.69
CA ARG A 33 -13.14 22.10 -7.30
C ARG A 33 -12.94 23.51 -6.75
N GLN A 34 -11.77 24.12 -6.96
CA GLN A 34 -11.48 25.47 -6.50
C GLN A 34 -12.45 26.48 -7.13
N LEU A 35 -12.69 26.37 -8.43
CA LEU A 35 -13.68 27.21 -9.14
C LEU A 35 -15.09 27.02 -8.60
N ALA A 36 -15.51 25.79 -8.35
CA ALA A 36 -16.84 25.52 -7.80
C ALA A 36 -17.02 26.15 -6.40
N ILE A 37 -16.02 26.05 -5.52
CA ILE A 37 -16.09 26.66 -4.18
C ILE A 37 -16.15 28.19 -4.27
N LEU A 38 -15.32 28.80 -5.11
CA LEU A 38 -15.32 30.25 -5.31
C LEU A 38 -16.65 30.73 -5.92
N ALA A 39 -17.20 30.02 -6.91
CA ALA A 39 -18.48 30.36 -7.53
C ALA A 39 -19.64 30.28 -6.54
N VAL A 40 -19.71 29.20 -5.74
CA VAL A 40 -20.75 29.03 -4.70
C VAL A 40 -20.63 30.12 -3.63
N THR A 41 -19.42 30.45 -3.20
CA THR A 41 -19.19 31.51 -2.20
C THR A 41 -19.60 32.88 -2.75
N GLY A 42 -19.23 33.19 -3.99
CA GLY A 42 -19.64 34.42 -4.67
C GLY A 42 -21.17 34.51 -4.80
N ALA A 43 -21.83 33.42 -5.19
CA ALA A 43 -23.29 33.36 -5.27
C ALA A 43 -23.97 33.56 -3.90
N ALA A 44 -23.42 32.97 -2.84
CA ALA A 44 -23.94 33.13 -1.48
C ALA A 44 -23.79 34.58 -0.98
N LEU A 45 -22.64 35.21 -1.20
CA LEU A 45 -22.43 36.61 -0.86
C LEU A 45 -23.35 37.54 -1.66
N TYR A 46 -23.57 37.25 -2.95
CA TYR A 46 -24.50 38.00 -3.79
C TYR A 46 -25.95 37.86 -3.33
N LEU A 47 -26.38 36.64 -2.95
CA LEU A 47 -27.72 36.41 -2.40
C LEU A 47 -27.90 37.12 -1.04
N GLY A 48 -26.86 37.09 -0.19
CA GLY A 48 -26.82 37.83 1.07
C GLY A 48 -26.94 39.34 0.84
N TRP A 49 -26.27 39.88 -0.19
CA TRP A 49 -26.44 41.27 -0.59
C TRP A 49 -27.87 41.57 -1.04
N LEU A 50 -28.43 40.75 -1.93
CA LEU A 50 -29.77 40.97 -2.48
C LEU A 50 -30.87 41.00 -1.41
N THR A 51 -30.72 40.17 -0.38
CA THR A 51 -31.65 40.09 0.76
C THR A 51 -31.47 41.24 1.76
N THR A 52 -30.24 41.75 1.92
CA THR A 52 -29.92 42.74 2.96
C THR A 52 -29.84 44.18 2.43
N ARG A 53 -29.83 44.39 1.10
CA ARG A 53 -29.67 45.71 0.46
C ARG A 53 -30.69 46.77 0.86
N THR A 54 -31.86 46.38 1.37
CA THR A 54 -32.91 47.30 1.82
C THR A 54 -32.70 47.80 3.25
N VAL A 55 -31.85 47.14 4.03
CA VAL A 55 -31.63 47.42 5.46
C VAL A 55 -30.18 47.83 5.74
N VAL A 56 -29.22 47.27 5.01
CA VAL A 56 -27.79 47.50 5.23
C VAL A 56 -27.18 48.29 4.07
N PRO A 57 -26.54 49.44 4.35
CA PRO A 57 -25.85 50.21 3.33
C PRO A 57 -24.65 49.42 2.78
N LEU A 58 -24.40 49.56 1.47
CA LEU A 58 -23.34 48.88 0.72
C LEU A 58 -21.96 48.87 1.42
N PRO A 59 -21.43 49.98 1.98
CA PRO A 59 -20.12 49.95 2.64
C PRO A 59 -20.09 49.01 3.86
N VAL A 60 -21.16 48.94 4.64
CA VAL A 60 -21.24 48.05 5.81
C VAL A 60 -21.24 46.59 5.39
N PHE A 61 -21.98 46.26 4.33
CA PHE A 61 -21.99 44.91 3.78
C PHE A 61 -20.61 44.51 3.24
N VAL A 62 -19.93 45.39 2.50
CA VAL A 62 -18.57 45.12 1.97
C VAL A 62 -17.58 44.89 3.10
N VAL A 63 -17.60 45.71 4.16
CA VAL A 63 -16.71 45.56 5.32
C VAL A 63 -16.87 44.20 6.01
N LEU A 64 -18.10 43.67 6.06
CA LEU A 64 -18.38 42.34 6.63
C LEU A 64 -18.07 41.19 5.66
N ALA A 65 -18.32 41.38 4.36
CA ALA A 65 -18.13 40.34 3.34
C ALA A 65 -16.66 40.13 2.97
N LEU A 66 -15.85 41.19 2.97
CA LEU A 66 -14.45 41.16 2.58
C LEU A 66 -13.58 40.20 3.40
N PRO A 67 -13.62 40.17 4.76
CA PRO A 67 -12.84 39.20 5.52
C PRO A 67 -13.30 37.75 5.28
N ILE A 68 -14.60 37.52 5.07
CA ILE A 68 -15.14 36.19 4.76
C ILE A 68 -14.64 35.71 3.39
N ALA A 69 -14.73 36.57 2.37
CA ALA A 69 -14.23 36.28 1.03
C ALA A 69 -12.72 36.01 1.04
N ALA A 70 -11.93 36.86 1.73
CA ALA A 70 -10.49 36.69 1.87
C ALA A 70 -10.13 35.37 2.56
N LEU A 71 -10.84 34.99 3.63
CA LEU A 71 -10.64 33.73 4.32
C LEU A 71 -10.94 32.52 3.41
N VAL A 72 -12.04 32.55 2.66
CA VAL A 72 -12.39 31.46 1.73
C VAL A 72 -11.35 31.34 0.62
N VAL A 73 -10.92 32.46 0.03
CA VAL A 73 -9.87 32.47 -0.99
C VAL A 73 -8.57 31.89 -0.42
N ALA A 74 -8.17 32.29 0.78
CA ALA A 74 -7.00 31.74 1.46
C ALA A 74 -7.13 30.23 1.73
N LEU A 75 -8.31 29.75 2.11
CA LEU A 75 -8.58 28.32 2.36
C LEU A 75 -8.53 27.48 1.07
N VAL A 76 -9.00 28.04 -0.04
CA VAL A 76 -9.12 27.35 -1.35
C VAL A 76 -7.80 27.35 -2.12
N LEU A 77 -7.07 28.46 -2.08
CA LEU A 77 -5.78 28.60 -2.77
C LEU A 77 -4.60 28.15 -1.92
N GLY A 78 -4.74 28.20 -0.59
CA GLY A 78 -3.70 27.77 0.32
C GLY A 78 -3.49 26.26 0.25
N GLN A 79 -2.24 25.87 0.04
CA GLN A 79 -1.80 24.49 0.10
C GLN A 79 -0.70 24.37 1.15
N ARG A 80 -0.77 23.29 1.92
CA ARG A 80 0.28 22.89 2.86
C ARG A 80 0.61 21.44 2.56
N ASP A 81 1.86 21.17 2.23
CA ASP A 81 2.37 19.81 1.97
C ASP A 81 1.56 19.05 0.89
N GLY A 82 1.08 19.77 -0.14
CA GLY A 82 0.28 19.21 -1.24
C GLY A 82 -1.22 19.03 -0.93
N VAL A 83 -1.64 19.28 0.32
CA VAL A 83 -3.05 19.23 0.73
C VAL A 83 -3.63 20.65 0.80
N SER A 84 -4.83 20.84 0.26
CA SER A 84 -5.53 22.13 0.32
C SER A 84 -6.01 22.45 1.74
N LEU A 85 -5.94 23.73 2.14
CA LEU A 85 -6.28 24.16 3.49
C LEU A 85 -7.74 23.88 3.87
N ASP A 86 -8.65 23.82 2.90
CA ASP A 86 -10.05 23.41 3.11
C ASP A 86 -10.17 21.96 3.61
N ARG A 87 -9.43 21.02 3.01
CA ARG A 87 -9.38 19.61 3.45
C ARG A 87 -8.76 19.51 4.84
N LEU A 88 -7.71 20.28 5.10
CA LEU A 88 -7.09 20.34 6.42
C LEU A 88 -8.05 20.92 7.48
N ALA A 89 -8.81 21.96 7.16
CA ALA A 89 -9.80 22.54 8.06
C ALA A 89 -10.94 21.54 8.38
N VAL A 90 -11.42 20.82 7.37
CA VAL A 90 -12.43 19.77 7.56
C VAL A 90 -11.87 18.61 8.38
N ALA A 91 -10.64 18.17 8.11
CA ALA A 91 -9.97 17.13 8.89
C ALA A 91 -9.77 17.57 10.35
N ALA A 92 -9.35 18.81 10.58
CA ALA A 92 -9.19 19.38 11.91
C ALA A 92 -10.53 19.49 12.67
N LEU A 93 -11.60 19.92 11.98
CA LEU A 93 -12.94 19.96 12.57
C LEU A 93 -13.43 18.56 12.92
N ARG A 94 -13.28 17.59 12.01
CA ARG A 94 -13.61 16.18 12.28
C ARG A 94 -12.81 15.62 13.45
N GLN A 95 -11.51 15.91 13.51
CA GLN A 95 -10.64 15.48 14.61
C GLN A 95 -11.09 16.11 15.94
N ARG A 96 -11.50 17.38 15.92
CA ARG A 96 -12.03 18.06 17.12
C ARG A 96 -13.40 17.53 17.55
N MET A 97 -14.20 17.05 16.60
CA MET A 97 -15.48 16.40 16.88
C MET A 97 -15.35 14.91 17.22
N ALA A 98 -14.18 14.30 16.94
CA ALA A 98 -13.91 12.91 17.24
C ALA A 98 -13.73 12.69 18.77
N PRO A 99 -14.04 11.49 19.27
CA PRO A 99 -13.84 11.16 20.68
C PRO A 99 -12.37 11.34 21.08
N ALA A 100 -12.14 12.05 22.19
CA ALA A 100 -10.82 12.41 22.68
C ALA A 100 -9.98 11.20 23.10
N ARG A 101 -10.61 10.05 23.36
CA ARG A 101 -9.95 8.81 23.76
C ARG A 101 -10.48 7.67 22.92
N ARG A 102 -9.58 6.93 22.27
CA ARG A 102 -9.93 5.74 21.49
C ARG A 102 -9.32 4.51 22.16
N VAL A 103 -10.13 3.47 22.31
CA VAL A 103 -9.72 2.19 22.93
C VAL A 103 -9.78 1.09 21.88
N THR A 104 -8.87 0.13 21.99
CA THR A 104 -8.90 -1.10 21.18
C THR A 104 -10.10 -1.93 21.60
N ALA A 105 -11.20 -1.82 20.85
CA ALA A 105 -12.45 -2.53 21.11
C ALA A 105 -12.94 -3.14 19.79
N PRO A 106 -12.51 -4.36 19.44
CA PRO A 106 -12.86 -5.03 18.18
C PRO A 106 -14.38 -5.19 18.00
N ASP A 107 -15.09 -5.48 19.09
CA ASP A 107 -16.55 -5.64 19.12
C ASP A 107 -17.28 -4.31 19.43
N GLY A 108 -16.58 -3.19 19.28
CA GLY A 108 -17.06 -1.86 19.65
C GLY A 108 -16.98 -1.57 21.16
N VAL A 109 -17.09 -0.29 21.51
CA VAL A 109 -17.12 0.14 22.91
C VAL A 109 -18.47 -0.24 23.50
N GLN A 110 -18.49 -1.30 24.30
CA GLN A 110 -19.66 -1.70 25.05
C GLN A 110 -19.92 -0.67 26.17
N PRO A 111 -21.17 -0.20 26.34
CA PRO A 111 -21.49 0.71 27.42
C PRO A 111 -21.20 0.02 28.77
N ALA A 112 -20.53 0.72 29.67
CA ALA A 112 -20.33 0.22 31.03
C ALA A 112 -21.70 0.04 31.71
N PRO A 113 -21.91 -1.04 32.49
CA PRO A 113 -23.17 -1.27 33.19
C PRO A 113 -23.57 -0.09 34.08
N ASP A 114 -24.88 0.22 34.12
CA ASP A 114 -25.42 1.41 34.79
C ASP A 114 -25.08 1.50 36.29
N TRP A 115 -24.92 0.36 36.97
CA TRP A 115 -24.54 0.32 38.39
C TRP A 115 -23.09 0.74 38.63
N LEU A 116 -22.20 0.52 37.66
CA LEU A 116 -20.80 0.93 37.73
C LEU A 116 -20.65 2.43 37.45
N THR A 117 -21.39 2.94 36.45
CA THR A 117 -21.39 4.36 36.10
C THR A 117 -22.01 5.21 37.21
N ALA A 118 -23.13 4.77 37.81
CA ALA A 118 -23.76 5.43 38.95
C ALA A 118 -22.81 5.61 40.15
N ARG A 119 -21.97 4.61 40.45
CA ARG A 119 -20.99 4.67 41.55
C ARG A 119 -19.77 5.54 41.22
N ALA A 120 -19.39 5.59 39.94
CA ALA A 120 -18.28 6.43 39.46
C ALA A 120 -18.62 7.93 39.45
N HIS A 121 -19.88 8.31 39.21
CA HIS A 121 -20.32 9.72 39.24
C HIS A 121 -20.07 10.42 40.59
N HIS A 122 -20.02 9.66 41.70
CA HIS A 122 -19.74 10.22 43.04
C HIS A 122 -18.26 10.58 43.28
N VAL A 123 -17.33 10.11 42.44
CA VAL A 123 -15.87 10.34 42.55
C VAL A 123 -15.35 11.19 41.37
N SER A 124 -16.25 11.93 40.71
CA SER A 124 -15.97 12.61 39.44
C SER A 124 -14.68 13.46 39.46
N HIS A 125 -13.61 12.93 38.85
CA HIS A 125 -12.48 13.73 38.39
C HIS A 125 -12.92 14.52 37.14
N PRO A 126 -12.66 15.84 37.04
CA PRO A 126 -13.19 16.72 35.98
C PRO A 126 -12.74 16.46 34.53
N GLY A 127 -12.32 15.24 34.16
CA GLY A 127 -11.76 14.95 32.84
C GLY A 127 -11.94 13.53 32.31
N LEU A 128 -12.73 12.67 32.98
CA LEU A 128 -12.93 11.27 32.61
C LEU A 128 -14.41 10.99 32.25
N ASP A 129 -14.94 11.73 31.28
CA ASP A 129 -16.26 11.44 30.72
C ASP A 129 -16.20 10.15 29.89
N ALA A 130 -16.78 9.06 30.39
CA ALA A 130 -16.92 7.79 29.66
C ALA A 130 -17.66 7.95 28.32
N SER A 131 -18.46 9.02 28.16
CA SER A 131 -19.15 9.40 26.91
C SER A 131 -18.22 9.89 25.80
N ARG A 132 -16.92 10.07 26.08
CA ARG A 132 -15.90 10.48 25.10
C ARG A 132 -14.95 9.34 24.68
N LEU A 133 -15.28 8.10 25.03
CA LEU A 133 -14.57 6.90 24.58
C LEU A 133 -15.13 6.44 23.23
N GLY A 134 -14.25 6.38 22.22
CA GLY A 134 -14.53 5.76 20.93
C GLY A 134 -13.76 4.46 20.75
N ALA A 135 -14.20 3.63 19.80
CA ALA A 135 -13.36 2.52 19.34
C ALA A 135 -12.23 3.07 18.45
N VAL A 136 -11.07 2.43 18.46
CA VAL A 136 -10.05 2.67 17.45
C VAL A 136 -10.56 2.13 16.12
N GLU A 137 -10.80 3.02 15.16
CA GLU A 137 -11.05 2.64 13.77
C GLU A 137 -9.72 2.25 13.12
N LEU A 138 -9.55 0.97 12.84
CA LEU A 138 -8.40 0.46 12.10
C LEU A 138 -8.67 0.51 10.59
N PRO A 139 -7.69 0.88 9.76
CA PRO A 139 -7.85 0.88 8.29
C PRO A 139 -8.18 -0.51 7.70
N ALA A 140 -7.83 -1.57 8.43
CA ALA A 140 -8.19 -2.94 8.11
C ALA A 140 -9.05 -3.52 9.24
N THR A 141 -10.18 -4.14 8.87
CA THR A 141 -11.12 -4.79 9.80
C THR A 141 -10.67 -6.21 10.16
N GLY A 142 -9.89 -6.85 9.29
CA GLY A 142 -9.31 -8.17 9.54
C GLY A 142 -8.65 -8.77 8.31
N VAL A 143 -7.94 -9.89 8.50
CA VAL A 143 -7.34 -10.68 7.43
C VAL A 143 -7.99 -12.07 7.44
N ARG A 144 -8.47 -12.53 6.30
CA ARG A 144 -9.12 -13.84 6.13
C ARG A 144 -8.36 -14.67 5.11
N CYS A 145 -8.32 -15.98 5.30
CA CYS A 145 -7.81 -16.88 4.27
C CYS A 145 -8.84 -17.01 3.14
N ALA A 146 -8.41 -16.76 1.90
CA ALA A 146 -9.17 -17.13 0.73
C ALA A 146 -9.04 -18.63 0.49
N SER A 147 -10.17 -19.35 0.49
CA SER A 147 -10.19 -20.81 0.33
C SER A 147 -9.58 -21.29 -0.99
N ALA A 148 -9.51 -20.44 -2.02
CA ALA A 148 -9.11 -20.85 -3.36
C ALA A 148 -7.59 -20.78 -3.62
N ALA A 149 -6.86 -19.95 -2.88
CA ALA A 149 -5.44 -19.67 -3.16
C ALA A 149 -4.56 -19.59 -1.91
N GLU A 150 -5.10 -19.97 -0.74
CA GLU A 150 -4.48 -19.80 0.59
C GLU A 150 -4.05 -18.35 0.90
N ALA A 151 -4.44 -17.40 0.05
CA ALA A 151 -4.06 -16.00 0.13
C ALA A 151 -4.73 -15.31 1.32
N GLY A 152 -3.96 -14.51 2.05
CA GLY A 152 -4.44 -13.58 3.04
C GLY A 152 -5.15 -12.38 2.39
N VAL A 153 -6.48 -12.38 2.45
CA VAL A 153 -7.32 -11.27 1.99
C VAL A 153 -7.56 -10.31 3.13
N VAL A 154 -7.10 -9.08 2.96
CA VAL A 154 -7.27 -7.96 3.89
C VAL A 154 -8.61 -7.29 3.63
N ASP A 155 -9.44 -7.20 4.66
CA ASP A 155 -10.72 -6.50 4.63
C ASP A 155 -10.53 -5.02 5.00
N LEU A 156 -10.73 -4.13 4.03
CA LEU A 156 -10.66 -2.68 4.21
C LEU A 156 -12.04 -2.06 4.51
N GLY A 157 -13.06 -2.88 4.77
CA GLY A 157 -14.41 -2.44 5.07
C GLY A 157 -15.07 -1.74 3.87
N ALA A 158 -15.42 -0.46 4.04
CA ALA A 158 -16.05 0.32 2.95
C ALA A 158 -15.11 0.51 1.75
N ASP A 159 -13.80 0.41 1.97
CA ASP A 159 -12.76 0.59 0.96
C ASP A 159 -12.53 -0.66 0.10
N GLY A 160 -13.14 -1.80 0.44
CA GLY A 160 -13.07 -3.03 -0.35
C GLY A 160 -12.17 -4.10 0.25
N LEU A 161 -11.61 -4.94 -0.62
CA LEU A 161 -10.69 -6.02 -0.26
C LEU A 161 -9.30 -5.75 -0.86
N ALA A 162 -8.25 -6.29 -0.24
CA ALA A 162 -6.91 -6.27 -0.79
C ALA A 162 -6.17 -7.59 -0.56
N VAL A 163 -5.22 -7.90 -1.43
CA VAL A 163 -4.24 -8.97 -1.26
C VAL A 163 -2.84 -8.37 -1.34
N VAL A 164 -1.94 -8.89 -0.51
CA VAL A 164 -0.53 -8.52 -0.49
C VAL A 164 0.29 -9.74 -0.88
N ALA A 165 1.18 -9.58 -1.85
CA ALA A 165 2.15 -10.58 -2.26
C ALA A 165 3.57 -10.02 -2.21
N VAL A 166 4.55 -10.87 -1.97
CA VAL A 166 5.97 -10.50 -2.02
C VAL A 166 6.48 -10.73 -3.44
N ALA A 167 7.12 -9.73 -4.03
CA ALA A 167 7.77 -9.85 -5.32
C ALA A 167 9.29 -9.96 -5.13
N SER A 168 9.93 -10.89 -5.82
CA SER A 168 11.38 -10.97 -5.88
C SER A 168 11.97 -9.81 -6.69
N THR A 169 13.28 -9.60 -6.54
CA THR A 169 14.02 -8.62 -7.32
C THR A 169 14.97 -9.29 -8.29
N VAL A 170 15.17 -8.69 -9.45
CA VAL A 170 16.15 -9.14 -10.45
C VAL A 170 17.35 -8.21 -10.52
N ASN A 171 18.55 -8.78 -10.69
CA ASN A 171 19.79 -8.02 -10.89
C ASN A 171 19.87 -7.46 -12.31
N PHE A 172 19.01 -6.49 -12.62
CA PHE A 172 18.82 -5.93 -13.95
C PHE A 172 20.13 -5.39 -14.58
N ALA A 173 20.95 -4.70 -13.79
CA ALA A 173 22.19 -4.07 -14.26
C ALA A 173 23.28 -5.07 -14.70
N LEU A 174 23.23 -6.31 -14.21
CA LEU A 174 24.20 -7.36 -14.56
C LEU A 174 23.78 -8.17 -15.80
N ARG A 175 22.61 -7.87 -16.38
CA ARG A 175 22.09 -8.55 -17.57
C ARG A 175 22.60 -7.91 -18.85
N THR A 176 22.69 -8.69 -19.93
CA THR A 176 23.04 -8.17 -21.26
C THR A 176 21.97 -7.18 -21.77
N PRO A 177 22.28 -6.25 -22.68
CA PRO A 177 21.28 -5.32 -23.20
C PRO A 177 20.06 -6.00 -23.84
N ALA A 178 20.26 -7.16 -24.49
CA ALA A 178 19.17 -7.94 -25.07
C ALA A 178 18.27 -8.56 -23.99
N GLU A 179 18.85 -9.12 -22.93
CA GLU A 179 18.11 -9.62 -21.77
C GLU A 179 17.36 -8.48 -21.07
N GLN A 180 18.00 -7.33 -20.85
CA GLN A 180 17.36 -6.15 -20.27
C GLN A 180 16.14 -5.72 -21.08
N ALA A 181 16.24 -5.64 -22.40
CA ALA A 181 15.11 -5.33 -23.28
C ALA A 181 13.98 -6.37 -23.17
N GLY A 182 14.33 -7.65 -23.08
CA GLY A 182 13.37 -8.74 -22.85
C GLY A 182 12.63 -8.61 -21.51
N LEU A 183 13.36 -8.32 -20.42
CA LEU A 183 12.80 -8.11 -19.09
C LEU A 183 11.87 -6.89 -19.06
N VAL A 184 12.28 -5.77 -19.68
CA VAL A 184 11.45 -4.56 -19.80
C VAL A 184 10.18 -4.84 -20.61
N ALA A 185 10.29 -5.58 -21.72
CA ALA A 185 9.13 -5.98 -22.51
C ALA A 185 8.17 -6.88 -21.72
N GLY A 186 8.70 -7.82 -20.93
CA GLY A 186 7.90 -8.66 -20.02
C GLY A 186 7.15 -7.85 -18.97
N PHE A 187 7.85 -6.95 -18.28
CA PHE A 187 7.21 -6.05 -17.31
C PHE A 187 6.17 -5.13 -17.97
N GLY A 188 6.46 -4.62 -19.17
CA GLY A 188 5.53 -3.82 -19.97
C GLY A 188 4.23 -4.58 -20.30
N ARG A 189 4.31 -5.87 -20.65
CA ARG A 189 3.11 -6.70 -20.87
C ARG A 189 2.24 -6.79 -19.62
N TYR A 190 2.85 -6.99 -18.46
CA TYR A 190 2.12 -6.95 -17.19
C TYR A 190 1.43 -5.59 -16.99
N LEU A 191 2.14 -4.47 -17.16
CA LEU A 191 1.53 -3.14 -17.02
C LEU A 191 0.37 -2.91 -17.99
N HIS A 192 0.46 -3.40 -19.23
CA HIS A 192 -0.61 -3.29 -20.22
C HIS A 192 -1.82 -4.18 -19.93
N SER A 193 -1.65 -5.25 -19.14
CA SER A 193 -2.76 -6.12 -18.69
C SER A 193 -3.61 -5.52 -17.57
N LEU A 194 -3.09 -4.49 -16.87
CA LEU A 194 -3.73 -3.95 -15.69
C LEU A 194 -5.06 -3.27 -16.02
N THR A 195 -6.15 -3.87 -15.54
CA THR A 195 -7.51 -3.32 -15.63
C THR A 195 -7.89 -2.46 -14.41
N SER A 196 -7.03 -2.39 -13.41
CA SER A 196 -7.26 -1.69 -12.16
C SER A 196 -5.93 -1.28 -11.52
N PRO A 197 -5.92 -0.23 -10.67
CA PRO A 197 -4.71 0.20 -10.01
C PRO A 197 -4.05 -0.93 -9.21
N ILE A 198 -2.72 -0.93 -9.23
CA ILE A 198 -1.87 -1.75 -8.37
C ILE A 198 -0.99 -0.82 -7.56
N GLN A 199 -0.55 -1.28 -6.39
CA GLN A 199 0.45 -0.57 -5.61
C GLN A 199 1.69 -1.45 -5.48
N VAL A 200 2.84 -0.89 -5.85
CA VAL A 200 4.14 -1.51 -5.62
C VAL A 200 4.80 -0.78 -4.47
N LEU A 201 4.91 -1.45 -3.33
CA LEU A 201 5.50 -0.90 -2.12
C LEU A 201 6.91 -1.47 -1.95
N VAL A 202 7.92 -0.61 -2.04
CA VAL A 202 9.32 -0.97 -1.78
C VAL A 202 9.70 -0.50 -0.39
N ARG A 203 10.03 -1.43 0.50
CA ARG A 203 10.48 -1.15 1.86
C ARG A 203 11.96 -1.48 1.98
N ALA A 204 12.73 -0.59 2.57
CA ALA A 204 14.10 -0.86 3.00
C ALA A 204 14.05 -1.16 4.50
N GLU A 205 14.50 -2.35 4.89
CA GLU A 205 14.52 -2.81 6.28
C GLU A 205 15.95 -3.08 6.71
N ARG A 206 16.27 -2.84 7.99
CA ARG A 206 17.56 -3.28 8.55
C ARG A 206 17.58 -4.80 8.54
N LEU A 207 18.68 -5.35 8.01
CA LEU A 207 18.91 -6.79 8.00
C LEU A 207 19.52 -7.17 9.36
N ASP A 208 18.76 -7.94 10.13
CA ASP A 208 19.27 -8.58 11.35
C ASP A 208 19.84 -9.96 10.99
N LEU A 209 21.12 -10.15 11.29
CA LEU A 209 21.84 -11.42 11.05
C LEU A 209 22.02 -12.23 12.35
N THR A 210 21.50 -11.77 13.48
CA THR A 210 21.77 -12.36 14.80
C THR A 210 21.42 -13.85 14.84
N THR A 211 20.23 -14.21 14.35
CA THR A 211 19.77 -15.60 14.30
C THR A 211 20.65 -16.45 13.38
N GLN A 212 20.97 -15.95 12.19
CA GLN A 212 21.79 -16.69 11.21
C GLN A 212 23.22 -16.90 11.70
N ILE A 213 23.79 -15.92 12.40
CA ILE A 213 25.10 -16.03 13.03
C ILE A 213 25.08 -17.08 14.15
N ALA A 214 24.02 -17.10 14.97
CA ALA A 214 23.85 -18.11 16.02
C ALA A 214 23.70 -19.52 15.42
N ASP A 215 22.83 -19.68 14.44
CA ASP A 215 22.62 -20.95 13.74
C ASP A 215 23.92 -21.49 13.12
N LEU A 216 24.72 -20.61 12.52
CA LEU A 216 26.00 -20.98 11.92
C LEU A 216 27.01 -21.46 12.98
N ARG A 217 27.06 -20.79 14.15
CA ARG A 217 27.93 -21.19 15.26
C ARG A 217 27.51 -22.51 15.88
N ASP A 218 26.21 -22.70 16.10
CA ASP A 218 25.67 -23.92 16.71
C ASP A 218 25.92 -25.15 15.83
N ARG A 219 25.89 -24.97 14.49
CA ARG A 219 26.14 -26.05 13.53
C ARG A 219 27.60 -26.29 13.22
N ALA A 220 28.48 -25.33 13.49
CA ALA A 220 29.89 -25.40 13.10
C ALA A 220 30.58 -26.67 13.65
N GLY A 221 30.33 -27.06 14.91
CA GLY A 221 30.96 -28.22 15.54
C GLY A 221 30.42 -29.60 15.12
N GLY A 222 29.44 -29.65 14.23
CA GLY A 222 28.89 -30.89 13.67
C GLY A 222 29.34 -31.18 12.24
N LEU A 223 30.22 -30.35 11.66
CA LEU A 223 30.61 -30.48 10.26
C LEU A 223 31.59 -31.65 10.05
N PRO A 224 31.56 -32.35 8.90
CA PRO A 224 32.32 -33.59 8.70
C PRO A 224 33.84 -33.45 8.75
N HIS A 225 34.36 -32.23 8.63
CA HIS A 225 35.80 -31.98 8.49
C HIS A 225 36.19 -30.72 9.29
N PRO A 226 37.30 -30.74 10.06
CA PRO A 226 37.71 -29.64 10.94
C PRO A 226 37.95 -28.32 10.20
N ALA A 227 38.40 -28.38 8.94
CA ALA A 227 38.52 -27.17 8.12
C ALA A 227 37.17 -26.49 7.81
N LEU A 228 36.08 -27.27 7.71
CA LEU A 228 34.74 -26.73 7.52
C LEU A 228 34.21 -26.11 8.82
N GLU A 229 34.50 -26.72 9.97
CA GLU A 229 34.19 -26.13 11.28
C GLU A 229 34.87 -24.76 11.45
N ALA A 230 36.16 -24.69 11.16
CA ALA A 230 36.94 -23.46 11.22
C ALA A 230 36.40 -22.39 10.24
N ALA A 231 36.09 -22.78 9.00
CA ALA A 231 35.53 -21.87 8.01
C ALA A 231 34.14 -21.35 8.40
N ALA A 232 33.29 -22.18 9.01
CA ALA A 232 31.98 -21.77 9.50
C ALA A 232 32.10 -20.76 10.66
N ALA A 233 33.01 -21.00 11.60
CA ALA A 233 33.29 -20.07 12.69
C ALA A 233 33.83 -18.73 12.19
N GLU A 234 34.82 -18.76 11.28
CA GLU A 234 35.37 -17.55 10.66
C GLU A 234 34.29 -16.78 9.88
N HIS A 235 33.40 -17.48 9.17
CA HIS A 235 32.28 -16.85 8.47
C HIS A 235 31.32 -16.17 9.45
N ALA A 236 30.98 -16.82 10.57
CA ALA A 236 30.13 -16.22 11.60
C ALA A 236 30.75 -14.94 12.19
N ASP A 237 32.06 -14.95 12.43
CA ASP A 237 32.78 -13.78 12.94
C ASP A 237 32.86 -12.66 11.92
N TYR A 238 33.06 -12.97 10.64
CA TYR A 238 32.98 -12.00 9.56
C TYR A 238 31.59 -11.37 9.43
N LEU A 239 30.51 -12.17 9.51
CA LEU A 239 29.14 -11.65 9.46
C LEU A 239 28.85 -10.74 10.66
N ASN A 240 29.33 -11.10 11.84
CA ASN A 240 29.21 -10.27 13.04
C ASN A 240 29.99 -8.95 12.91
N TYR A 241 31.21 -9.01 12.37
CA TYR A 241 32.00 -7.82 12.04
C TYR A 241 31.23 -6.93 11.05
N LEU A 242 30.68 -7.50 9.98
CA LEU A 242 29.94 -6.77 8.97
C LEU A 242 28.69 -6.10 9.54
N ALA A 243 27.93 -6.79 10.39
CA ALA A 243 26.75 -6.24 11.05
C ALA A 243 27.10 -5.07 12.01
N GLY A 244 28.29 -5.08 12.60
CA GLY A 244 28.78 -4.01 13.47
C GLY A 244 29.37 -2.80 12.74
N HIS A 245 29.78 -2.95 11.47
CA HIS A 245 30.54 -1.93 10.74
C HIS A 245 29.84 -1.41 9.47
N ALA A 246 28.73 -2.01 9.06
CA ALA A 246 27.97 -1.58 7.89
C ALA A 246 26.46 -1.50 8.19
N ASP A 247 25.79 -0.54 7.56
CA ASP A 247 24.33 -0.50 7.53
C ASP A 247 23.79 -1.54 6.55
N LEU A 248 23.52 -2.72 7.08
CA LEU A 248 22.94 -3.81 6.30
C LEU A 248 21.45 -3.57 6.10
N LEU A 249 21.07 -3.34 4.84
CA LEU A 249 19.68 -3.12 4.43
C LEU A 249 19.24 -4.21 3.46
N ARG A 250 18.04 -4.73 3.66
CA ARG A 250 17.34 -5.57 2.69
C ARG A 250 16.16 -4.82 2.09
N ARG A 251 15.83 -5.12 0.84
CA ARG A 251 14.65 -4.57 0.17
C ARG A 251 13.55 -5.62 0.16
N GLN A 252 12.39 -5.27 0.69
CA GLN A 252 11.17 -6.04 0.52
C GLN A 252 10.29 -5.32 -0.49
N VAL A 253 9.95 -5.99 -1.58
CA VAL A 253 9.02 -5.48 -2.59
C VAL A 253 7.69 -6.18 -2.39
N LEU A 254 6.64 -5.40 -2.14
CA LEU A 254 5.28 -5.87 -1.94
C LEU A 254 4.42 -5.41 -3.11
N LEU A 255 3.72 -6.36 -3.72
CA LEU A 255 2.66 -6.10 -4.69
C LEU A 255 1.32 -6.13 -3.96
N VAL A 256 0.62 -4.99 -3.95
CA VAL A 256 -0.68 -4.83 -3.31
C VAL A 256 -1.74 -4.66 -4.39
N LEU A 257 -2.70 -5.59 -4.41
CA LEU A 257 -3.84 -5.60 -5.31
C LEU A 257 -5.09 -5.24 -4.50
N ARG A 258 -5.81 -4.20 -4.91
CA ARG A 258 -7.05 -3.77 -4.27
C ARG A 258 -8.23 -3.94 -5.21
N GLU A 259 -9.35 -4.38 -4.64
CA GLU A 259 -10.63 -4.54 -5.32
C GLU A 259 -11.74 -3.85 -4.50
N PRO A 260 -12.37 -2.79 -5.05
CA PRO A 260 -13.45 -2.11 -4.36
C PRO A 260 -14.72 -2.99 -4.33
N LEU A 261 -15.35 -3.10 -3.16
CA LEU A 261 -16.62 -3.84 -3.00
C LEU A 261 -17.82 -3.09 -3.58
N GLN A 262 -17.70 -1.76 -3.68
CA GLN A 262 -18.64 -0.89 -4.36
C GLN A 262 -17.85 -0.10 -5.38
N HIS A 263 -18.22 -0.18 -6.66
CA HIS A 263 -17.72 0.78 -7.62
C HIS A 263 -18.19 2.15 -7.14
N ALA A 264 -17.26 3.00 -6.70
CA ALA A 264 -17.58 4.37 -6.35
C ALA A 264 -18.16 5.00 -7.61
N THR A 265 -19.48 5.10 -7.69
CA THR A 265 -20.11 6.00 -8.63
C THR A 265 -19.66 7.38 -8.18
N THR A 266 -18.72 7.95 -8.92
CA THR A 266 -18.15 9.28 -8.69
C THR A 266 -19.25 10.30 -8.87
N LYS A 267 -20.16 10.41 -7.91
CA LYS A 267 -21.09 11.53 -7.83
C LYS A 267 -20.30 12.70 -7.26
N PRO A 268 -20.21 13.81 -8.00
CA PRO A 268 -19.33 14.92 -7.63
C PRO A 268 -19.72 15.50 -6.27
N GLY A 269 -18.69 15.75 -5.46
CA GLY A 269 -18.76 15.93 -4.00
C GLY A 269 -19.34 17.25 -3.48
N PHE A 270 -20.33 17.83 -4.15
CA PHE A 270 -20.98 19.08 -3.70
C PHE A 270 -22.29 18.86 -2.92
N LEU A 271 -22.80 17.62 -2.83
CA LEU A 271 -24.06 17.31 -2.14
C LEU A 271 -23.91 16.45 -0.86
N THR A 272 -22.70 16.20 -0.37
CA THR A 272 -22.48 15.25 0.74
C THR A 272 -22.60 15.84 2.14
N TRP A 273 -22.63 17.16 2.32
CA TRP A 273 -22.79 17.77 3.66
C TRP A 273 -24.11 17.37 4.32
N ARG A 274 -25.20 17.25 3.55
CA ARG A 274 -26.55 17.01 4.09
C ARG A 274 -26.97 15.54 4.21
N ARG A 275 -26.06 14.59 3.98
CA ARG A 275 -26.37 13.14 4.04
C ARG A 275 -25.51 12.33 5.00
N HIS A 276 -25.00 12.95 6.07
CA HIS A 276 -24.51 12.24 7.26
C HIS A 276 -25.63 11.85 8.25
N LYS A 277 -26.85 11.65 7.75
CA LYS A 277 -27.91 10.94 8.48
C LYS A 277 -28.16 9.62 7.74
N ARG A 278 -27.56 8.54 8.26
CA ARG A 278 -27.76 7.15 7.85
C ARG A 278 -27.69 6.94 6.32
N THR A 279 -26.51 7.08 5.72
CA THR A 279 -26.14 6.03 4.78
C THR A 279 -25.92 4.80 5.64
N THR A 280 -26.95 3.97 5.77
CA THR A 280 -26.74 2.54 5.95
C THR A 280 -25.73 2.17 4.87
N THR A 281 -24.45 2.10 5.21
CA THR A 281 -23.46 1.34 4.46
C THR A 281 -24.14 -0.01 4.31
N SER A 282 -24.74 -0.27 3.14
CA SER A 282 -25.28 -1.58 2.88
C SER A 282 -24.07 -2.48 3.00
N VAL A 283 -24.00 -3.24 4.09
CA VAL A 283 -22.96 -4.25 4.27
C VAL A 283 -22.96 -5.01 2.96
N PRO A 284 -21.87 -4.94 2.16
CA PRO A 284 -21.85 -5.59 0.86
C PRO A 284 -22.24 -7.04 1.07
N GLY A 285 -23.30 -7.49 0.38
CA GLY A 285 -23.79 -8.85 0.57
C GLY A 285 -22.66 -9.85 0.35
N ASP A 286 -22.67 -10.97 1.07
CA ASP A 286 -21.59 -11.96 1.03
C ASP A 286 -21.26 -12.42 -0.39
N ALA A 287 -22.22 -12.39 -1.31
CA ALA A 287 -22.01 -12.67 -2.73
C ALA A 287 -21.10 -11.66 -3.44
N ALA A 288 -21.29 -10.35 -3.20
CA ALA A 288 -20.45 -9.31 -3.77
C ALA A 288 -19.01 -9.41 -3.24
N ARG A 289 -18.88 -9.76 -1.96
CA ARG A 289 -17.59 -10.01 -1.31
C ARG A 289 -16.86 -11.21 -1.92
N ARG A 290 -17.54 -12.34 -2.06
CA ARG A 290 -16.99 -13.54 -2.73
C ARG A 290 -16.58 -13.26 -4.17
N ALA A 291 -17.36 -12.47 -4.91
CA ALA A 291 -17.02 -12.09 -6.28
C ALA A 291 -15.78 -11.18 -6.36
N ALA A 292 -15.62 -10.24 -5.42
CA ALA A 292 -14.44 -9.39 -5.33
C ALA A 292 -13.19 -10.20 -4.95
N GLU A 293 -13.33 -11.13 -4.00
CA GLU A 293 -12.27 -12.07 -3.62
C GLU A 293 -11.81 -12.92 -4.81
N ALA A 294 -12.74 -13.52 -5.58
CA ALA A 294 -12.40 -14.29 -6.76
C ALA A 294 -11.69 -13.46 -7.84
N ARG A 295 -12.04 -12.17 -8.00
CA ARG A 295 -11.33 -11.27 -8.91
C ARG A 295 -9.92 -10.93 -8.43
N LEU A 296 -9.72 -10.76 -7.13
CA LEU A 296 -8.39 -10.53 -6.55
C LEU A 296 -7.47 -11.72 -6.77
N VAL A 297 -7.96 -12.94 -6.49
CA VAL A 297 -7.20 -14.17 -6.71
C VAL A 297 -6.81 -14.30 -8.19
N ARG A 298 -7.77 -14.14 -9.11
CA ARG A 298 -7.48 -14.19 -10.55
C ARG A 298 -6.42 -13.16 -10.97
N ARG A 299 -6.49 -11.94 -10.44
CA ARG A 299 -5.51 -10.87 -10.73
C ARG A 299 -4.13 -11.18 -10.14
N LEU A 300 -4.08 -11.87 -9.01
CA LEU A 300 -2.83 -12.32 -8.41
C LEU A 300 -2.18 -13.43 -9.23
N ASP A 301 -2.97 -14.38 -9.72
CA ASP A 301 -2.49 -15.43 -10.61
C ASP A 301 -1.97 -14.83 -11.93
N GLU A 302 -2.75 -13.91 -12.53
CA GLU A 302 -2.34 -13.17 -13.73
C GLU A 302 -1.04 -12.38 -13.50
N ALA A 303 -0.88 -11.74 -12.33
CA ALA A 303 0.37 -11.08 -11.98
C ALA A 303 1.54 -12.06 -11.85
N THR A 304 1.30 -13.23 -11.25
CA THR A 304 2.32 -14.28 -11.09
C THR A 304 2.78 -14.81 -12.44
N ASP A 305 1.85 -15.12 -13.33
CA ASP A 305 2.13 -15.66 -14.67
C ASP A 305 2.82 -14.63 -15.58
N LEU A 306 2.39 -13.36 -15.54
CA LEU A 306 2.94 -12.32 -16.42
C LEU A 306 4.29 -11.78 -15.94
N LEU A 307 4.56 -11.84 -14.64
CA LEU A 307 5.85 -11.40 -14.07
C LEU A 307 6.93 -12.49 -14.08
N ALA A 308 6.54 -13.77 -14.12
CA ALA A 308 7.50 -14.89 -14.15
C ALA A 308 8.48 -14.82 -15.34
N PRO A 309 8.08 -14.51 -16.60
CA PRO A 309 9.02 -14.32 -17.71
C PRO A 309 9.97 -13.13 -17.53
N ALA A 310 9.63 -12.16 -16.68
CA ALA A 310 10.52 -11.07 -16.29
C ALA A 310 11.46 -11.46 -15.12
N GLY A 311 11.50 -12.75 -14.75
CA GLY A 311 12.32 -13.26 -13.63
C GLY A 311 11.85 -12.80 -12.25
N ILE A 312 10.65 -12.20 -12.17
CA ILE A 312 10.07 -11.71 -10.92
C ILE A 312 9.13 -12.79 -10.41
N VAL A 313 9.51 -13.42 -9.31
CA VAL A 313 8.71 -14.42 -8.62
C VAL A 313 7.77 -13.69 -7.67
N VAL A 314 6.46 -13.95 -7.81
CA VAL A 314 5.43 -13.43 -6.91
C VAL A 314 5.03 -14.54 -5.94
N THR A 315 5.26 -14.32 -4.65
CA THR A 315 4.89 -15.24 -3.57
C THR A 315 3.67 -14.69 -2.86
N VAL A 316 2.58 -15.45 -2.91
CA VAL A 316 1.33 -15.14 -2.21
C VAL A 316 1.57 -15.25 -0.70
N LEU A 317 1.09 -14.26 0.06
CA LEU A 317 1.16 -14.32 1.52
C LEU A 317 -0.11 -14.93 2.08
N ASP A 318 0.04 -15.85 3.03
CA ASP A 318 -1.09 -16.37 3.81
C ASP A 318 -1.65 -15.29 4.77
N ALA A 319 -2.75 -15.58 5.46
CA ALA A 319 -3.36 -14.63 6.39
C ALA A 319 -2.46 -14.23 7.56
N GLY A 320 -1.63 -15.15 8.08
CA GLY A 320 -0.69 -14.88 9.17
C GLY A 320 0.48 -14.02 8.69
N GLN A 321 1.05 -14.35 7.54
CA GLN A 321 2.12 -13.59 6.89
C GLN A 321 1.64 -12.18 6.51
N ALA A 322 0.48 -12.05 5.88
CA ALA A 322 -0.12 -10.75 5.56
C ALA A 322 -0.36 -9.91 6.83
N THR A 323 -0.85 -10.53 7.90
CA THR A 323 -1.01 -9.87 9.21
C THR A 323 0.34 -9.41 9.77
N SER A 324 1.39 -10.21 9.65
CA SER A 324 2.72 -9.84 10.12
C SER A 324 3.27 -8.63 9.36
N VAL A 325 3.10 -8.61 8.02
CA VAL A 325 3.51 -7.48 7.17
C VAL A 325 2.78 -6.21 7.56
N LEU A 326 1.46 -6.29 7.77
CA LEU A 326 0.67 -5.14 8.25
C LEU A 326 1.13 -4.68 9.65
N ALA A 327 1.41 -5.61 10.56
CA ALA A 327 1.90 -5.28 11.89
C ALA A 327 3.28 -4.61 11.87
N ALA A 328 4.18 -5.04 10.99
CA ALA A 328 5.48 -4.40 10.79
C ALA A 328 5.37 -3.03 10.11
N ALA A 329 4.34 -2.78 9.30
CA ALA A 329 4.07 -1.44 8.80
C ALA A 329 3.67 -0.47 9.95
N CYS A 330 3.05 -0.98 11.01
CA CYS A 330 2.71 -0.20 12.21
C CYS A 330 3.84 -0.14 13.25
N ASN A 331 4.88 -0.96 13.13
CA ASN A 331 6.06 -0.96 13.98
C ASN A 331 7.32 -1.19 13.11
N PRO A 332 7.98 -0.11 12.66
CA PRO A 332 9.09 -0.21 11.73
C PRO A 332 10.33 -0.91 12.31
N ASP A 333 10.44 -1.00 13.65
CA ASP A 333 11.55 -1.69 14.32
C ASP A 333 11.35 -3.22 14.36
N ARG A 334 10.17 -3.70 13.93
CA ARG A 334 9.87 -5.13 13.92
C ARG A 334 10.44 -5.78 12.66
N VAL A 335 11.46 -6.62 12.84
CA VAL A 335 12.02 -7.45 11.78
C VAL A 335 10.98 -8.48 11.34
N LEU A 336 10.64 -8.48 10.05
CA LEU A 336 9.77 -9.51 9.48
C LEU A 336 10.57 -10.79 9.20
N PRO A 337 10.00 -11.98 9.42
CA PRO A 337 10.52 -13.20 8.84
C PRO A 337 10.69 -13.06 7.32
N THR A 338 11.73 -13.69 6.76
CA THR A 338 11.91 -13.74 5.31
C THR A 338 10.84 -14.66 4.72
N PHE A 339 9.82 -14.10 4.08
CA PHE A 339 8.76 -14.85 3.40
C PHE A 339 9.11 -15.23 1.94
N ALA A 340 10.38 -15.09 1.57
CA ALA A 340 10.81 -15.41 0.21
C ALA A 340 10.57 -16.89 -0.08
N ALA A 341 10.09 -17.18 -1.30
CA ALA A 341 9.93 -18.52 -1.85
C ALA A 341 11.14 -19.39 -1.50
N ALA A 342 10.87 -20.50 -0.80
CA ALA A 342 11.75 -21.65 -0.54
C ALA A 342 13.24 -21.35 -0.79
N VAL A 343 13.84 -20.47 0.01
CA VAL A 343 15.29 -20.51 0.14
C VAL A 343 15.55 -21.83 0.82
N ALA A 344 16.25 -22.73 0.12
CA ALA A 344 16.67 -24.01 0.66
C ALA A 344 17.17 -23.78 2.10
N GLY A 345 16.53 -24.45 3.05
CA GLY A 345 17.01 -24.49 4.42
C GLY A 345 18.44 -24.97 4.44
N ALA A 346 19.19 -24.67 5.51
CA ALA A 346 20.60 -25.08 5.57
C ALA A 346 20.80 -26.62 5.55
N GLU A 347 19.73 -27.42 5.75
CA GLU A 347 19.72 -28.88 5.58
C GLU A 347 19.07 -29.35 4.28
N ASP A 348 18.50 -28.44 3.49
CA ASP A 348 17.87 -28.80 2.22
C ASP A 348 18.95 -29.08 1.19
N ILE A 349 18.93 -30.30 0.65
CA ILE A 349 19.80 -30.68 -0.46
C ILE A 349 19.37 -29.86 -1.68
N ILE A 350 20.19 -28.90 -2.08
CA ILE A 350 19.99 -28.15 -3.32
C ILE A 350 20.28 -29.10 -4.49
N THR A 351 19.26 -29.81 -4.93
CA THR A 351 19.32 -30.58 -6.18
C THR A 351 19.01 -29.64 -7.35
N THR A 352 19.80 -29.73 -8.42
CA THR A 352 19.37 -29.16 -9.70
C THR A 352 18.06 -29.81 -10.10
N PRO A 353 17.05 -29.05 -10.57
CA PRO A 353 15.84 -29.66 -11.11
C PRO A 353 16.25 -30.63 -12.24
N PRO A 354 15.62 -31.80 -12.37
CA PRO A 354 15.96 -32.73 -13.43
C PRO A 354 15.79 -32.02 -14.77
N GLU A 355 16.84 -32.03 -15.59
CA GLU A 355 16.76 -31.57 -16.97
C GLU A 355 15.59 -32.31 -17.63
N ARG A 356 14.54 -31.55 -18.00
CA ARG A 356 13.50 -32.06 -18.87
C ARG A 356 14.18 -32.28 -20.22
N HIS A 357 14.71 -33.49 -20.44
CA HIS A 357 14.99 -33.98 -21.77
C HIS A 357 13.63 -34.02 -22.47
N ASP A 358 13.30 -32.93 -23.17
CA ASP A 358 12.31 -33.00 -24.24
C ASP A 358 12.93 -33.92 -25.27
N ASP A 359 12.49 -35.18 -25.26
CA ASP A 359 12.74 -36.13 -26.34
C ASP A 359 12.29 -35.47 -27.64
N ILE A 360 13.26 -34.93 -28.37
CA ILE A 360 13.09 -34.65 -29.79
C ILE A 360 12.91 -36.02 -30.43
N ALA A 361 11.65 -36.45 -30.52
CA ALA A 361 11.23 -37.49 -31.45
C ALA A 361 11.49 -36.96 -32.87
N GLY A 362 12.75 -37.04 -33.29
CA GLY A 362 13.13 -37.01 -34.69
C GLY A 362 12.71 -38.34 -35.28
N GLU A 363 11.72 -38.29 -36.15
CA GLU A 363 11.29 -39.38 -37.01
C GLU A 363 12.51 -39.90 -37.81
N ASP A 364 13.01 -41.07 -37.44
CA ASP A 364 13.88 -41.90 -38.28
C ASP A 364 13.05 -42.46 -39.45
N GLU A 365 12.69 -41.60 -40.41
CA GLU A 365 12.12 -42.00 -41.71
C GLU A 365 13.19 -41.90 -42.81
N TRP A 366 14.30 -42.63 -42.65
CA TRP A 366 15.22 -42.96 -43.75
C TRP A 366 15.75 -44.37 -43.58
N GLY A 367 15.02 -45.36 -44.13
CA GLY A 367 15.61 -46.69 -44.35
C GLY A 367 14.63 -47.86 -44.40
N ARG A 368 13.78 -47.93 -45.43
CA ARG A 368 13.45 -49.17 -46.16
C ARG A 368 12.45 -48.91 -47.30
N VAL A 369 12.98 -48.77 -48.51
CA VAL A 369 12.28 -49.16 -49.74
C VAL A 369 13.08 -50.33 -50.32
N ALA A 370 12.50 -51.51 -50.20
CA ALA A 370 12.60 -52.63 -51.13
C ALA A 370 11.17 -53.11 -51.35
#